data_AF-A0AA41XCS7-F1
#
_entry.id   AF-A0AA41XCS7-F1
#
_cell.length_a   1.000
_cell.length_b   1.000
_cell.length_c   1.000
_cell.angle_alpha   90.00
_cell.angle_beta   90.00
_cell.angle_gamma   90.00
#
_symmetry.space_group_name_H-M   'P 1'
#
loop_
_entity.id
_entity.type
_entity.pdbx_description
1 polymer ?
#
loop_
_entity_poly.entity_id
_entity_poly.type
_entity_poly.pdbx_seq_one_letter_code
_entity_poly.pdbx_strand_id
1 'polypeptide(L)'
;MTSLIDPMRQIVDLAAPQLKALGFRKRRHSFNRSVGDGITHVLNFQMGSSNPPGTVEIPGLRPNLQGRFTVNVGVHSPSMPRQRYRQLTWINEYNCQLRKRLGFLLPEQDDVWWHLDHPDAGVDAIRAVIDVGVPWLDRFQSSESIWSAFEAEGSESIGMSRAGALDIADLYSAHGHPEDARRVLNSYARKSHNSHHVDYLVKHLEDRGFHDLSALVQSSPPSS
;
A
#
# COMPACT_ATOMS: atom_id res chain seq x y z
N MET A 1 -2.06 -39.87 11.48
CA MET A 1 -1.26 -38.69 11.05
C MET A 1 -2.23 -37.54 10.83
N THR A 2 -2.42 -36.71 11.86
CA THR A 2 -3.26 -35.51 11.80
C THR A 2 -2.67 -34.59 10.74
N SER A 3 -3.42 -34.30 9.68
CA SER A 3 -3.04 -33.29 8.71
C SER A 3 -2.85 -31.97 9.46
N LEU A 4 -1.61 -31.51 9.62
CA LEU A 4 -1.31 -30.20 10.18
C LEU A 4 -1.87 -29.18 9.20
N ILE A 5 -3.08 -28.69 9.47
CA ILE A 5 -3.64 -27.55 8.75
C ILE A 5 -2.70 -26.39 9.02
N ASP A 6 -2.20 -25.76 7.96
CA ASP A 6 -1.40 -24.53 8.00
C ASP A 6 -2.05 -23.50 8.95
N PRO A 7 -1.40 -23.10 10.07
CA PRO A 7 -1.96 -22.15 11.03
C PRO A 7 -2.45 -20.85 10.38
N MET A 8 -1.75 -20.37 9.34
CA MET A 8 -2.16 -19.20 8.59
C MET A 8 -3.50 -19.43 7.88
N ARG A 9 -3.69 -20.63 7.31
CA ARG A 9 -4.95 -21.00 6.68
C ARG A 9 -6.10 -20.99 7.69
N GLN A 10 -5.90 -21.48 8.91
CA GLN A 10 -6.94 -21.46 9.96
C GLN A 10 -7.38 -20.02 10.28
N ILE A 11 -6.43 -19.11 10.47
CA ILE A 11 -6.71 -17.69 10.74
C ILE A 11 -7.48 -17.06 9.58
N VAL A 12 -7.08 -17.34 8.34
CA VAL A 12 -7.75 -16.79 7.16
C VAL A 12 -9.15 -17.40 6.96
N ASP A 13 -9.33 -18.69 7.28
CA ASP A 13 -10.63 -19.36 7.23
C ASP A 13 -11.58 -18.80 8.31
N LEU A 14 -11.05 -18.43 9.48
CA LEU A 14 -11.78 -17.73 10.54
C LEU A 14 -12.22 -16.31 10.12
N ALA A 15 -11.34 -15.56 9.44
CA ALA A 15 -11.63 -14.20 8.96
C ALA A 15 -12.66 -14.17 7.82
N ALA A 16 -12.70 -15.23 7.00
CA ALA A 16 -13.38 -15.22 5.71
C ALA A 16 -14.89 -14.90 5.78
N PRO A 17 -15.69 -15.43 6.71
CA PRO A 17 -17.13 -15.12 6.76
C PRO A 17 -17.40 -13.63 6.99
N GLN A 18 -16.67 -13.00 7.92
CA GLN A 18 -16.84 -11.60 8.27
C GLN A 18 -16.41 -10.69 7.12
N LEU A 19 -15.26 -10.97 6.50
CA LEU A 19 -14.79 -10.19 5.36
C LEU A 19 -15.69 -10.36 4.13
N LYS A 20 -16.23 -11.56 3.88
CA LYS A 20 -17.22 -11.78 2.81
C LYS A 20 -18.50 -10.99 3.03
N ALA A 21 -18.99 -10.89 4.27
CA ALA A 21 -20.14 -10.08 4.61
C ALA A 21 -19.90 -8.58 4.30
N LEU A 22 -18.65 -8.12 4.37
CA LEU A 22 -18.22 -6.76 4.00
C LEU A 22 -17.93 -6.58 2.50
N GLY A 23 -18.25 -7.57 1.67
CA GLY A 23 -18.09 -7.50 0.20
C GLY A 23 -16.72 -7.95 -0.32
N PHE A 24 -15.84 -8.48 0.53
CA PHE A 24 -14.56 -9.01 0.07
C PHE A 24 -14.70 -10.40 -0.55
N ARG A 25 -14.04 -10.59 -1.69
CA ARG A 25 -13.77 -11.89 -2.29
C ARG A 25 -12.43 -12.40 -1.77
N LYS A 26 -12.29 -13.71 -1.57
CA LYS A 26 -11.06 -14.34 -1.04
C LYS A 26 -10.26 -15.05 -2.13
N ARG A 27 -8.94 -14.95 -2.07
CA ARG A 27 -7.99 -15.82 -2.79
C ARG A 27 -6.77 -16.09 -1.92
N ARG A 28 -6.54 -17.37 -1.56
CA ARG A 28 -5.49 -17.76 -0.59
C ARG A 28 -5.60 -16.91 0.69
N HIS A 29 -4.54 -16.19 1.06
CA HIS A 29 -4.45 -15.35 2.26
C HIS A 29 -4.78 -13.88 1.97
N SER A 30 -5.33 -13.58 0.80
CA SER A 30 -5.65 -12.23 0.37
C SER A 30 -7.14 -12.07 0.07
N PHE A 31 -7.63 -10.85 0.21
CA PHE A 31 -9.02 -10.48 0.02
C PHE A 31 -9.12 -9.19 -0.78
N ASN A 32 -9.99 -9.18 -1.80
CA ASN A 32 -10.24 -8.01 -2.63
C ASN A 32 -11.70 -7.57 -2.54
N ARG A 33 -11.94 -6.28 -2.38
CA ARG A 33 -13.26 -5.66 -2.49
C ARG A 33 -13.18 -4.54 -3.53
N SER A 34 -14.03 -4.59 -4.55
CA SER A 34 -14.14 -3.52 -5.54
C SER A 34 -15.08 -2.45 -5.02
N VAL A 35 -14.73 -1.19 -5.24
CA VAL A 35 -15.53 0.01 -4.90
C VAL A 35 -15.64 0.92 -6.13
N GLY A 36 -16.02 2.19 -5.96
CA GLY A 36 -16.16 3.16 -7.06
C GLY A 36 -14.88 3.33 -7.89
N ASP A 37 -15.01 3.90 -9.09
CA ASP A 37 -13.89 4.26 -9.98
C ASP A 37 -12.94 3.10 -10.36
N GLY A 38 -13.43 1.86 -10.28
CA GLY A 38 -12.60 0.67 -10.52
C GLY A 38 -11.55 0.42 -9.43
N ILE A 39 -11.63 1.14 -8.31
CA ILE A 39 -10.73 0.98 -7.18
C ILE A 39 -10.94 -0.39 -6.54
N THR A 40 -9.84 -0.99 -6.09
CA THR A 40 -9.84 -2.26 -5.36
C THR A 40 -9.16 -2.10 -4.02
N HIS A 41 -9.90 -2.36 -2.95
CA HIS A 41 -9.38 -2.55 -1.60
C HIS A 41 -8.78 -3.95 -1.49
N VAL A 42 -7.63 -4.05 -0.83
CA VAL A 42 -6.88 -5.29 -0.64
C VAL A 42 -6.56 -5.47 0.84
N LEU A 43 -6.85 -6.65 1.36
CA LEU A 43 -6.30 -7.14 2.62
C LEU A 43 -5.40 -8.34 2.31
N ASN A 44 -4.23 -8.40 2.92
CA ASN A 44 -3.29 -9.51 2.72
C ASN A 44 -2.70 -9.96 4.05
N PHE A 45 -3.04 -11.18 4.47
CA PHE A 45 -2.43 -11.82 5.62
C PHE A 45 -1.08 -12.41 5.19
N GLN A 46 -0.01 -11.78 5.65
CA GLN A 46 1.37 -12.08 5.26
C GLN A 46 2.08 -12.83 6.39
N MET A 47 2.63 -14.00 6.06
CA MET A 47 3.55 -14.69 6.96
C MET A 47 4.93 -14.03 6.95
N GLY A 48 5.60 -14.06 8.10
CA GLY A 48 6.98 -13.64 8.22
C GLY A 48 7.90 -14.55 7.41
N SER A 49 9.01 -13.99 6.94
CA SER A 49 10.00 -14.76 6.19
C SER A 49 10.57 -15.88 7.07
N SER A 50 10.62 -17.09 6.52
CA SER A 50 11.38 -18.18 7.15
C SER A 50 12.87 -17.81 7.11
N ASN A 51 13.53 -17.77 8.26
CA ASN A 51 14.96 -17.56 8.34
C ASN A 51 15.69 -18.89 8.12
N PRO A 52 16.60 -18.99 7.14
CA PRO A 52 17.45 -20.17 6.99
C PRO A 52 18.32 -20.40 8.25
N PRO A 53 18.72 -21.65 8.53
CA PRO A 53 19.72 -21.93 9.56
C PRO A 53 20.98 -21.08 9.37
N GLY A 54 21.49 -20.49 10.45
CA GLY A 54 22.65 -19.58 10.40
C GLY A 54 22.31 -18.10 10.20
N THR A 55 21.03 -17.73 10.14
CA THR A 55 20.63 -16.32 10.14
C THR A 55 20.84 -15.71 11.52
N VAL A 56 21.71 -14.71 11.63
CA VAL A 56 21.90 -13.92 12.85
C VAL A 56 20.79 -12.88 12.95
N GLU A 57 20.06 -12.91 14.06
CA GLU A 57 19.12 -11.85 14.43
C GLU A 57 19.90 -10.58 14.80
N ILE A 58 19.48 -9.45 14.27
CA ILE A 58 20.01 -8.15 14.64
C ILE A 58 18.82 -7.34 15.19
N PRO A 59 18.70 -7.18 16.52
CA PRO A 59 17.61 -6.40 17.11
C PRO A 59 17.50 -5.01 16.46
N GLY A 60 16.29 -4.64 16.05
CA GLY A 60 16.01 -3.36 15.39
C GLY A 60 16.38 -3.28 13.90
N LEU A 61 17.17 -4.21 13.35
CA LEU A 61 17.57 -4.20 11.92
C LEU A 61 17.06 -5.42 11.15
N ARG A 62 17.04 -6.58 11.80
CA ARG A 62 16.60 -7.85 11.22
C ARG A 62 15.94 -8.72 12.30
N PRO A 63 14.68 -8.41 12.68
CA PRO A 63 13.95 -9.22 13.66
C PRO A 63 13.65 -10.62 13.12
N ASN A 64 13.60 -11.61 14.01
CA ASN A 64 13.15 -12.96 13.62
C ASN A 64 11.61 -13.01 13.50
N LEU A 65 11.11 -13.11 12.27
CA LEU A 65 9.68 -13.16 11.96
C LEU A 65 9.17 -14.59 11.71
N GLN A 66 10.00 -15.61 11.94
CA GLN A 66 9.58 -17.00 11.79
C GLN A 66 8.41 -17.31 12.73
N GLY A 67 7.39 -17.99 12.21
CA GLY A 67 6.19 -18.32 12.99
C GLY A 67 5.28 -17.11 13.29
N ARG A 68 5.56 -15.94 12.71
CA ARG A 68 4.72 -14.74 12.85
C ARG A 68 3.95 -14.43 11.58
N PHE A 69 2.90 -13.65 11.71
CA PHE A 69 2.18 -13.08 10.59
C PHE A 69 1.74 -11.64 10.90
N THR A 70 1.32 -10.96 9.86
CA THR A 70 0.78 -9.61 9.91
C THR A 70 -0.29 -9.43 8.85
N VAL A 71 -1.00 -8.31 8.87
CA VAL A 71 -2.00 -7.96 7.86
C VAL A 71 -1.59 -6.68 7.18
N ASN A 72 -1.56 -6.68 5.86
CA ASN A 72 -1.38 -5.49 5.06
C ASN A 72 -2.74 -5.05 4.51
N VAL A 73 -2.98 -3.75 4.50
CA VAL A 73 -4.14 -3.10 3.89
C VAL A 73 -3.65 -2.25 2.72
N GLY A 74 -4.40 -2.21 1.63
CA GLY A 74 -4.02 -1.40 0.48
C GLY A 74 -5.17 -1.01 -0.44
N VAL A 75 -4.94 0.06 -1.18
CA VAL A 75 -5.87 0.61 -2.18
C VAL A 75 -5.17 0.66 -3.52
N HIS A 76 -5.76 -0.02 -4.50
CA HIS A 76 -5.34 0.02 -5.88
C HIS A 76 -6.32 0.87 -6.70
N SER A 77 -5.82 1.89 -7.38
CA SER A 77 -6.58 2.64 -8.39
C SER A 77 -6.04 2.36 -9.79
N PRO A 78 -6.91 2.01 -10.76
CA PRO A 78 -6.50 1.86 -12.15
C PRO A 78 -6.09 3.20 -12.80
N SER A 79 -6.54 4.32 -12.26
CA SER A 79 -6.20 5.69 -12.70
C SER A 79 -4.79 6.14 -12.29
N MET A 80 -4.05 5.31 -11.53
CA MET A 80 -2.66 5.56 -11.16
C MET A 80 -1.74 4.47 -11.75
N PRO A 81 -1.60 4.40 -13.09
CA PRO A 81 -0.99 3.26 -13.75
C PRO A 81 0.51 3.18 -13.49
N ARG A 82 0.95 2.12 -12.81
CA ARG A 82 2.36 1.70 -12.84
C ARG A 82 2.55 0.73 -14.01
N GLN A 83 3.58 0.94 -14.83
CA GLN A 83 3.81 0.30 -16.15
C GLN A 83 3.59 -1.23 -16.22
N ARG A 84 3.64 -1.93 -15.08
CA ARG A 84 3.55 -3.39 -14.94
C ARG A 84 2.14 -3.96 -14.64
N TYR A 85 1.08 -3.15 -14.56
CA TYR A 85 -0.22 -3.60 -14.01
C TYR A 85 -1.45 -3.45 -14.92
N ARG A 86 -1.28 -3.38 -16.24
CA ARG A 86 -2.45 -3.33 -17.14
C ARG A 86 -3.26 -4.64 -17.04
N GLN A 87 -4.53 -4.52 -16.64
CA GLN A 87 -5.58 -5.55 -16.67
C GLN A 87 -5.38 -6.77 -15.75
N LEU A 88 -5.10 -6.53 -14.46
CA LEU A 88 -5.11 -7.61 -13.47
C LEU A 88 -6.54 -7.98 -13.05
N THR A 89 -6.90 -9.26 -13.17
CA THR A 89 -8.18 -9.80 -12.64
C THR A 89 -8.16 -9.95 -11.12
N TRP A 90 -6.97 -9.94 -10.52
CA TRP A 90 -6.74 -9.98 -9.09
C TRP A 90 -5.59 -9.05 -8.71
N ILE A 91 -5.87 -8.12 -7.81
CA ILE A 91 -4.90 -7.17 -7.26
C ILE A 91 -4.24 -7.83 -6.04
N ASN A 92 -2.91 -7.89 -6.05
CA ASN A 92 -2.10 -8.21 -4.89
C ASN A 92 -1.70 -6.92 -4.18
N GLU A 93 -1.37 -7.01 -2.91
CA GLU A 93 -1.07 -5.83 -2.09
C GLU A 93 0.11 -5.00 -2.63
N TYR A 94 1.13 -5.63 -3.24
CA TYR A 94 2.25 -4.91 -3.86
C TYR A 94 1.87 -4.17 -5.16
N ASN A 95 0.65 -4.37 -5.67
CA ASN A 95 0.09 -3.59 -6.78
C ASN A 95 -0.53 -2.27 -6.32
N CYS A 96 -0.87 -2.13 -5.04
CA CYS A 96 -1.56 -0.96 -4.50
C CYS A 96 -0.65 0.27 -4.46
N GLN A 97 -1.24 1.45 -4.69
CA GLN A 97 -0.57 2.74 -4.56
C GLN A 97 -0.57 3.24 -3.11
N LEU A 98 -1.67 3.02 -2.39
CA LEU A 98 -1.75 3.24 -0.94
C LEU A 98 -1.61 1.89 -0.24
N ARG A 99 -0.70 1.80 0.72
CA ARG A 99 -0.36 0.57 1.44
C ARG A 99 0.01 0.90 2.87
N LYS A 100 -0.55 0.17 3.83
CA LYS A 100 -0.12 0.19 5.23
C LYS A 100 -0.11 -1.23 5.78
N ARG A 101 0.82 -1.50 6.70
CA ARG A 101 0.65 -2.63 7.60
C ARG A 101 -0.37 -2.23 8.67
N LEU A 102 -1.26 -3.15 9.02
CA LEU A 102 -2.35 -2.91 9.96
C LEU A 102 -1.87 -2.41 11.32
N GLY A 103 -0.69 -2.84 11.77
CA GLY A 103 -0.10 -2.35 13.03
C GLY A 103 0.08 -0.82 13.07
N PHE A 104 0.45 -0.20 11.93
CA PHE A 104 0.57 1.27 11.83
C PHE A 104 -0.78 2.01 11.81
N LEU A 105 -1.89 1.28 11.83
CA LEU A 105 -3.24 1.82 11.99
C LEU A 105 -3.78 1.64 13.42
N LEU A 106 -3.08 0.87 14.26
CA LEU A 106 -3.43 0.71 15.67
C LEU A 106 -3.02 1.95 16.47
N PRO A 107 -3.59 2.18 17.66
CA PRO A 107 -3.26 3.33 18.51
C PRO A 107 -1.76 3.50 18.76
N GLU A 108 -1.03 2.40 18.91
CA GLU A 108 0.41 2.37 19.15
C GLU A 108 1.24 2.73 17.90
N GLN A 109 0.63 2.64 16.71
CA GLN A 109 1.25 2.94 15.40
C GLN A 109 2.59 2.23 15.17
N ASP A 110 2.64 0.92 15.47
CA ASP A 110 3.86 0.12 15.40
C ASP A 110 3.77 -1.04 14.38
N ASP A 111 4.91 -1.60 13.99
CA ASP A 111 5.00 -2.76 13.10
C ASP A 111 4.60 -4.05 13.85
N VAL A 112 3.28 -4.29 13.95
CA VAL A 112 2.73 -5.44 14.68
C VAL A 112 2.82 -6.75 13.87
N TRP A 113 3.44 -7.74 14.51
CA TRP A 113 3.54 -9.13 14.05
C TRP A 113 3.04 -10.11 15.12
N TRP A 114 1.87 -10.71 14.86
CA TRP A 114 1.28 -11.71 15.73
C TRP A 114 1.95 -13.07 15.59
N HIS A 115 1.98 -13.81 16.69
CA HIS A 115 2.46 -15.18 16.75
C HIS A 115 1.39 -16.16 16.24
N LEU A 116 1.74 -17.05 15.31
CA LEU A 116 0.80 -18.03 14.73
C LEU A 116 0.34 -19.09 15.74
N ASP A 117 1.12 -19.33 16.79
CA ASP A 117 0.84 -20.30 17.86
C ASP A 117 0.08 -19.69 19.04
N HIS A 118 -0.08 -18.36 19.09
CA HIS A 118 -0.88 -17.71 20.13
C HIS A 118 -2.37 -17.93 19.86
N PRO A 119 -3.15 -18.47 20.83
CA PRO A 119 -4.53 -18.90 20.60
C PRO A 119 -5.45 -17.76 20.12
N ASP A 120 -5.23 -16.54 20.63
CA ASP A 120 -6.07 -15.39 20.31
C ASP A 120 -5.58 -14.58 19.10
N ALA A 121 -4.40 -14.89 18.54
CA ALA A 121 -3.79 -14.05 17.50
C ALA A 121 -4.68 -13.87 16.26
N GLY A 122 -5.38 -14.93 15.85
CA GLY A 122 -6.32 -14.84 14.74
C GLY A 122 -7.49 -13.91 15.05
N VAL A 123 -8.09 -14.04 16.23
CA VAL A 123 -9.23 -13.21 16.67
C VAL A 123 -8.82 -11.75 16.80
N ASP A 124 -7.65 -11.49 17.40
CA ASP A 124 -7.11 -10.14 17.56
C ASP A 124 -6.82 -9.46 16.23
N ALA A 125 -6.16 -10.17 15.30
CA ALA A 125 -5.88 -9.64 13.98
C ALA A 125 -7.17 -9.35 13.21
N ILE A 126 -8.18 -10.23 13.31
CA ILE A 126 -9.48 -10.04 12.66
C ILE A 126 -10.22 -8.83 13.23
N ARG A 127 -10.25 -8.68 14.57
CA ARG A 127 -10.82 -7.53 15.24
C ARG A 127 -10.13 -6.24 14.79
N ALA A 128 -8.80 -6.21 14.76
CA ALA A 128 -8.05 -5.06 14.24
C ALA A 128 -8.38 -4.75 12.78
N VAL A 129 -8.55 -5.78 11.92
CA VAL A 129 -8.98 -5.56 10.53
C VAL A 129 -10.35 -4.89 10.48
N ILE A 130 -11.31 -5.33 11.29
CA ILE A 130 -12.68 -4.79 11.29
C ILE A 130 -12.71 -3.38 11.89
N ASP A 131 -12.02 -3.17 13.00
CA ASP A 131 -12.13 -1.96 13.80
C ASP A 131 -11.32 -0.79 13.23
N VAL A 132 -10.18 -1.06 12.58
CA VAL A 132 -9.31 -0.01 12.02
C VAL A 132 -8.94 -0.22 10.55
N GLY A 133 -8.76 -1.46 10.11
CA GLY A 133 -8.34 -1.76 8.74
C GLY A 133 -9.41 -1.42 7.69
N VAL A 134 -10.63 -1.90 7.90
CA VAL A 134 -11.78 -1.65 7.00
C VAL A 134 -12.20 -0.18 7.02
N PRO A 135 -12.33 0.49 8.18
CA PRO A 135 -12.57 1.94 8.22
C PRO A 135 -11.50 2.76 7.50
N TRP A 136 -10.21 2.38 7.62
CA TRP A 136 -9.16 3.05 6.85
C TRP A 136 -9.36 2.88 5.34
N LEU A 137 -9.71 1.67 4.89
CA LEU A 137 -10.02 1.41 3.47
C LEU A 137 -11.25 2.21 3.00
N ASP A 138 -12.30 2.31 3.82
CA ASP A 138 -13.54 3.01 3.46
C ASP A 138 -13.39 4.53 3.31
N ARG A 139 -12.24 5.09 3.69
CA ARG A 139 -11.87 6.47 3.33
C ARG A 139 -11.56 6.66 1.85
N PHE A 140 -11.32 5.58 1.10
CA PHE A 140 -10.77 5.63 -0.26
C PHE A 140 -11.69 4.96 -1.30
N GLN A 141 -12.97 5.32 -1.28
CA GLN A 141 -14.00 4.71 -2.14
C GLN A 141 -14.09 5.30 -3.55
N SER A 142 -13.43 6.45 -3.80
CA SER A 142 -13.39 7.15 -5.08
C SER A 142 -12.03 7.82 -5.32
N SER A 143 -11.73 8.16 -6.57
CA SER A 143 -10.55 8.95 -6.92
C SER A 143 -10.54 10.29 -6.18
N GLU A 144 -11.71 10.91 -6.01
CA GLU A 144 -11.86 12.16 -5.26
C GLU A 144 -11.47 12.03 -3.80
N SER A 145 -11.90 10.94 -3.14
CA SER A 145 -11.54 10.69 -1.76
C SER A 145 -10.02 10.48 -1.58
N ILE A 146 -9.35 9.89 -2.57
CA ILE A 146 -7.90 9.68 -2.57
C ILE A 146 -7.15 11.01 -2.67
N TRP A 147 -7.44 11.84 -3.69
CA TRP A 147 -6.71 13.10 -3.82
C TRP A 147 -7.08 14.08 -2.70
N SER A 148 -8.31 14.07 -2.20
CA SER A 148 -8.71 14.95 -1.08
C SER A 148 -7.94 14.60 0.20
N ALA A 149 -7.80 13.31 0.49
CA ALA A 149 -6.99 12.85 1.62
C ALA A 149 -5.49 13.15 1.43
N PHE A 150 -4.99 13.05 0.19
CA PHE A 150 -3.62 13.44 -0.12
C PHE A 150 -3.37 14.93 0.12
N GLU A 151 -4.25 15.82 -0.32
CA GLU A 151 -4.11 17.27 -0.13
C GLU A 151 -4.20 17.63 1.37
N ALA A 152 -5.04 16.93 2.14
CA ALA A 152 -5.23 17.20 3.55
C ALA A 152 -4.10 16.65 4.44
N GLU A 153 -3.55 15.48 4.12
CA GLU A 153 -2.70 14.71 5.05
C GLU A 153 -1.29 14.42 4.50
N GLY A 154 -1.09 14.55 3.19
CA GLY A 154 0.15 14.22 2.50
C GLY A 154 0.34 12.73 2.21
N SER A 155 1.33 12.40 1.37
CA SER A 155 1.55 11.05 0.82
C SER A 155 1.71 9.97 1.90
N GLU A 156 2.62 10.15 2.85
CA GLU A 156 3.01 9.11 3.81
C GLU A 156 1.86 8.80 4.78
N SER A 157 1.11 9.82 5.20
CA SER A 157 -0.05 9.71 6.10
C SER A 157 -1.13 8.78 5.54
N ILE A 158 -1.38 8.85 4.23
CA ILE A 158 -2.37 8.01 3.54
C ILE A 158 -1.78 6.70 3.00
N GLY A 159 -0.55 6.34 3.37
CA GLY A 159 0.09 5.08 3.00
C GLY A 159 0.70 5.07 1.60
N MET A 160 0.94 6.22 0.98
CA MET A 160 1.72 6.29 -0.26
C MET A 160 3.21 6.41 0.05
N SER A 161 4.05 6.09 -0.94
CA SER A 161 5.48 6.41 -0.84
C SER A 161 5.68 7.93 -0.92
N ARG A 162 6.91 8.39 -0.64
CA ARG A 162 7.29 9.79 -0.84
C ARG A 162 7.05 10.27 -2.27
N ALA A 163 7.20 9.39 -3.24
CA ALA A 163 6.91 9.63 -4.65
C ALA A 163 5.42 9.54 -5.01
N GLY A 164 4.52 9.39 -4.03
CA GLY A 164 3.07 9.28 -4.22
C GLY A 164 2.46 10.48 -4.95
N ALA A 165 3.11 11.65 -4.91
CA ALA A 165 2.72 12.82 -5.71
C ALA A 165 2.66 12.52 -7.22
N LEU A 166 3.51 11.61 -7.71
CA LEU A 166 3.49 11.19 -9.12
C LEU A 166 2.25 10.37 -9.45
N ASP A 167 1.88 9.43 -8.57
CA ASP A 167 0.65 8.65 -8.71
C ASP A 167 -0.59 9.56 -8.62
N ILE A 168 -0.60 10.56 -7.73
CA ILE A 168 -1.70 11.53 -7.61
C ILE A 168 -1.83 12.43 -8.84
N ALA A 169 -0.71 12.84 -9.45
CA ALA A 169 -0.76 13.59 -10.70
C ALA A 169 -1.38 12.77 -11.84
N ASP A 170 -1.09 11.47 -11.90
CA ASP A 170 -1.75 10.56 -12.83
C ASP A 170 -3.26 10.46 -12.54
N LEU A 171 -3.64 10.39 -11.27
CA LEU A 171 -5.04 10.37 -10.84
C LEU A 171 -5.80 11.63 -11.29
N TYR A 172 -5.23 12.82 -11.05
CA TYR A 172 -5.83 14.08 -11.50
C TYR A 172 -5.95 14.12 -13.04
N SER A 173 -4.89 13.72 -13.74
CA SER A 173 -4.87 13.71 -15.21
C SER A 173 -5.95 12.78 -15.79
N ALA A 174 -6.10 11.58 -15.22
CA ALA A 174 -7.09 10.59 -15.63
C ALA A 174 -8.54 11.06 -15.41
N HIS A 175 -8.75 11.98 -14.48
CA HIS A 175 -10.07 12.54 -14.16
C HIS A 175 -10.30 13.96 -14.73
N GLY A 176 -9.42 14.44 -15.62
CA GLY A 176 -9.64 15.71 -16.33
C GLY A 176 -9.24 16.96 -15.52
N HIS A 177 -8.31 16.82 -14.58
CA HIS A 177 -7.77 17.91 -13.75
C HIS A 177 -6.29 18.20 -14.07
N PRO A 178 -5.95 18.64 -15.30
CA PRO A 178 -4.55 18.81 -15.72
C PRO A 178 -3.81 19.90 -14.94
N GLU A 179 -4.51 20.95 -14.50
CA GLU A 179 -3.91 22.02 -13.70
C GLU A 179 -3.50 21.54 -12.31
N ASP A 180 -4.32 20.69 -11.67
CA ASP A 180 -3.99 20.07 -10.38
C ASP A 180 -2.85 19.07 -10.53
N ALA A 181 -2.86 18.26 -11.59
CA ALA A 181 -1.75 17.36 -11.90
C ALA A 181 -0.43 18.16 -12.02
N ARG A 182 -0.43 19.25 -12.78
CA ARG A 182 0.73 20.13 -12.94
C ARG A 182 1.15 20.77 -11.62
N ARG A 183 0.20 21.24 -10.79
CA ARG A 183 0.47 21.83 -9.47
C ARG A 183 1.21 20.85 -8.56
N VAL A 184 0.73 19.60 -8.48
CA VAL A 184 1.36 18.54 -7.68
C VAL A 184 2.77 18.22 -8.20
N LEU A 185 2.93 18.06 -9.52
CA LEU A 185 4.22 17.78 -10.13
C LEU A 185 5.24 18.91 -9.92
N ASN A 186 4.83 20.17 -10.08
CA ASN A 186 5.70 21.32 -9.86
C ASN A 186 6.16 21.40 -8.39
N SER A 187 5.26 21.14 -7.43
CA SER A 187 5.62 21.07 -6.01
C SER A 187 6.63 19.95 -5.74
N TYR A 188 6.43 18.78 -6.34
CA TYR A 188 7.32 17.64 -6.19
C TYR A 188 8.70 17.86 -6.85
N ALA A 189 8.72 18.46 -8.05
CA ALA A 189 9.93 18.76 -8.81
C ALA A 189 10.87 19.75 -8.10
N ARG A 190 10.34 20.62 -7.24
CA ARG A 190 11.12 21.60 -6.45
C ARG A 190 11.79 21.00 -5.21
N LYS A 191 11.45 19.77 -4.83
CA LYS A 191 12.08 19.09 -3.70
C LYS A 191 13.47 18.58 -4.11
N SER A 192 14.38 18.50 -3.14
CA SER A 192 15.67 17.84 -3.36
C SER A 192 15.48 16.33 -3.44
N HIS A 193 16.14 15.73 -4.43
CA HIS A 193 16.11 14.30 -4.71
C HIS A 193 17.53 13.76 -4.88
N ASN A 194 17.74 12.47 -4.61
CA ASN A 194 19.00 11.81 -4.95
C ASN A 194 19.13 11.61 -6.47
N SER A 195 20.36 11.42 -6.94
CA SER A 195 20.67 11.29 -8.38
C SER A 195 19.86 10.20 -9.09
N HIS A 196 19.73 9.02 -8.49
CA HIS A 196 18.94 7.93 -9.08
C HIS A 196 17.46 8.28 -9.25
N HIS A 197 16.89 9.04 -8.31
CA HIS A 197 15.50 9.47 -8.41
C HIS A 197 15.32 10.60 -9.43
N VAL A 198 16.32 11.48 -9.58
CA VAL A 198 16.32 12.55 -10.59
C VAL A 198 16.16 11.97 -12.00
N ASP A 199 16.95 10.95 -12.36
CA ASP A 199 16.89 10.33 -13.69
C ASP A 199 15.50 9.75 -13.98
N TYR A 200 14.91 9.07 -12.99
CA TYR A 200 13.56 8.55 -13.08
C TYR A 200 12.50 9.66 -13.22
N LEU A 201 12.62 10.72 -12.42
CA LEU A 201 11.67 11.83 -12.39
C LEU A 201 11.67 12.62 -13.70
N VAL A 202 12.85 12.93 -14.24
CA VAL A 202 13.05 13.55 -15.56
C VAL A 202 12.30 12.76 -16.63
N LYS A 203 12.58 11.45 -16.71
CA LYS A 203 11.91 10.57 -17.67
C LYS A 203 10.39 10.55 -17.47
N HIS A 204 9.94 10.45 -16.22
CA HIS A 204 8.51 10.42 -15.88
C HIS A 204 7.78 11.69 -16.34
N LEU A 205 8.40 12.87 -16.15
CA LEU A 205 7.87 14.17 -16.55
C LEU A 205 7.85 14.33 -18.07
N GLU A 206 8.92 13.94 -18.76
CA GLU A 206 9.02 13.99 -20.23
C GLU A 206 8.01 13.07 -20.92
N ASP A 207 7.86 11.83 -20.42
CA ASP A 207 6.87 10.87 -20.93
C ASP A 207 5.42 11.40 -20.81
N ARG A 208 5.20 12.45 -20.00
CA ARG A 208 3.91 13.14 -19.77
C ARG A 208 3.87 14.56 -20.33
N GLY A 209 4.90 15.01 -21.05
CA GLY A 209 4.96 16.31 -21.69
C GLY A 209 5.33 17.50 -20.78
N PHE A 210 5.78 17.25 -19.55
CA PHE A 210 6.21 18.30 -18.61
C PHE A 210 7.70 18.63 -18.76
N HIS A 211 8.12 18.99 -19.98
CA HIS A 211 9.53 19.28 -20.30
C HIS A 211 10.11 20.44 -19.49
N ASP A 212 9.29 21.44 -19.16
CA ASP A 212 9.70 22.58 -18.34
C ASP A 212 10.01 22.17 -16.90
N LEU A 213 9.23 21.23 -16.34
CA LEU A 213 9.49 20.68 -15.01
C LEU A 213 10.70 19.73 -15.03
N SER A 214 10.92 18.99 -16.13
CA SER A 214 12.14 18.18 -16.31
C SER A 214 13.40 19.04 -16.22
N ALA A 215 13.43 20.16 -16.95
CA ALA A 215 14.53 21.12 -16.92
C ALA A 215 14.76 21.71 -15.50
N LEU A 216 13.68 21.98 -14.77
CA LEU A 216 13.76 22.46 -13.38
C LEU A 216 14.48 21.45 -12.47
N VAL A 217 14.11 20.16 -12.55
CA VAL A 217 14.73 19.09 -11.75
C VAL A 217 16.21 18.96 -12.08
N GLN A 218 16.58 18.98 -13.36
CA GLN A 218 17.98 18.88 -13.80
C GLN A 218 18.85 20.06 -13.35
N SER A 219 18.26 21.25 -13.22
CA SER A 219 18.97 22.46 -12.77
C SER A 219 19.18 22.53 -11.26
N SER A 220 18.52 21.66 -10.49
CA SER A 220 18.60 21.65 -9.02
C SER A 220 19.76 20.76 -8.54
N PRO A 221 20.61 21.23 -7.61
CA PRO A 221 21.68 20.39 -7.08
C PRO A 221 21.09 19.16 -6.36
N PRO A 222 21.59 17.94 -6.62
CA PRO A 222 21.10 16.75 -5.94
C PRO A 222 21.38 16.83 -4.43
N SER A 223 20.50 16.27 -3.61
CA SER A 223 20.77 16.09 -2.18
C SER A 223 21.88 15.05 -2.00
N SER A 224 22.87 15.38 -1.16
CA SER A 224 23.98 14.52 -0.73
C SER A 224 23.53 13.16 -0.21
#